data_AF-A0A7W0L8K2-F1
#
_entry.id   AF-A0A7W0L8K2-F1
#
_cell.length_a   1.000
_cell.length_b   1.000
_cell.length_c   1.000
_cell.angle_alpha   90.00
_cell.angle_beta   90.00
_cell.angle_gamma   90.00
#
_symmetry.space_group_name_H-M   'P 1'
#
loop_
_entity.id
_entity.type
_entity.pdbx_description
1 polymer ?
#
loop_
_entity_poly.entity_id
_entity_poly.type
_entity_poly.pdbx_seq_one_letter_code
_entity_poly.pdbx_strand_id
1 'polypeptide(L)'
;ERAGVQALVDWGLTDVRARPGKGDHPFTYWDYRAGMFHKDLGMRIDLVLISPSVPIVDAYVDREARKGKGPSDHAPVVVDIDLDL
;
A
#
# COMPACT_ATOMS: atom_id res chain seq x y z
N GLU A 1 -7.90 -5.97 -14.59
CA GLU A 1 -7.67 -5.73 -13.14
C GLU A 1 -8.26 -4.36 -12.74
N ARG A 2 -7.77 -3.23 -13.27
CA ARG A 2 -8.36 -1.87 -13.06
C ARG A 2 -9.90 -1.78 -13.05
N ALA A 3 -10.60 -2.39 -14.00
CA ALA A 3 -12.07 -2.36 -14.04
C ALA A 3 -12.72 -3.06 -12.82
N GLY A 4 -12.11 -4.11 -12.30
CA GLY A 4 -12.60 -4.80 -11.10
C GLY A 4 -12.39 -3.96 -9.84
N VAL A 5 -11.23 -3.31 -9.71
CA VAL A 5 -10.99 -2.34 -8.61
C VAL A 5 -11.98 -1.18 -8.70
N GLN A 6 -12.21 -0.66 -9.91
CA GLN A 6 -13.19 0.41 -10.11
C GLN A 6 -14.60 -0.03 -9.70
N ALA A 7 -15.02 -1.25 -10.05
CA ALA A 7 -16.33 -1.77 -9.65
C ALA A 7 -16.50 -1.85 -8.12
N LEU A 8 -15.44 -2.20 -7.37
CA LEU A 8 -15.46 -2.19 -5.90
C LEU A 8 -15.56 -0.78 -5.33
N VAL A 9 -14.88 0.18 -5.96
CA VAL A 9 -14.97 1.60 -5.58
C VAL A 9 -16.37 2.16 -5.87
N ASP A 10 -16.90 1.88 -7.06
CA ASP A 10 -18.25 2.30 -7.47
C ASP A 10 -19.34 1.66 -6.59
N TRP A 11 -19.10 0.46 -6.07
CA TRP A 11 -19.97 -0.20 -5.09
C TRP A 11 -20.01 0.52 -3.73
N GLY A 12 -18.97 1.30 -3.41
CA GLY A 12 -18.92 2.16 -2.22
C GLY A 12 -17.70 1.97 -1.33
N LEU A 13 -16.71 1.16 -1.71
CA LEU A 13 -15.44 1.08 -0.98
C LEU A 13 -14.52 2.25 -1.35
N THR A 14 -13.71 2.68 -0.38
CA THR A 14 -12.70 3.72 -0.58
C THR A 14 -11.32 3.11 -0.51
N ASP A 15 -10.46 3.46 -1.46
CA ASP A 15 -9.05 3.09 -1.47
C ASP A 15 -8.27 3.93 -0.45
N VAL A 16 -7.67 3.26 0.54
CA VAL A 16 -6.89 3.90 1.59
C VAL A 16 -5.56 4.39 1.03
N ARG A 17 -5.39 5.71 1.02
CA ARG A 17 -4.13 6.34 0.55
C ARG A 17 -3.07 6.31 1.64
N ALA A 18 -2.38 5.18 1.75
CA ALA A 18 -1.22 5.03 2.63
C ALA A 18 -0.11 6.04 2.30
N ARG A 19 0.52 6.59 3.33
CA ARG A 19 1.69 7.45 3.21
C ARG A 19 2.88 6.62 2.69
N PRO A 20 3.76 7.21 1.86
CA PRO A 20 4.92 6.50 1.34
C PRO A 20 5.95 6.22 2.43
N GLY A 21 6.59 5.04 2.37
CA GLY A 21 7.75 4.72 3.21
C GLY A 21 9.06 5.36 2.73
N LYS A 22 9.11 5.87 1.49
CA LYS A 22 10.21 6.64 0.91
C LYS A 22 9.67 7.48 -0.26
N GLY A 23 10.22 8.70 -0.43
CA GLY A 23 9.86 9.58 -1.54
C GLY A 23 8.40 10.03 -1.49
N ASP A 24 7.84 10.32 -2.66
CA ASP A 24 6.50 10.91 -2.80
C ASP A 24 5.42 9.89 -3.18
N HIS A 25 5.80 8.64 -3.47
CA HIS A 25 4.91 7.62 -4.00
C HIS A 25 4.84 6.40 -3.08
N PRO A 26 3.64 5.95 -2.68
CA PRO A 26 3.47 4.79 -1.82
C PRO A 26 3.58 3.49 -2.64
N PHE A 27 4.75 3.25 -3.22
CA PHE A 27 5.02 1.98 -3.87
C PHE A 27 4.95 0.86 -2.84
N THR A 28 4.37 -0.27 -3.24
CA THR A 28 4.24 -1.48 -2.41
C THR A 28 4.99 -2.64 -3.01
N TYR A 29 5.40 -2.52 -4.28
CA TYR A 29 6.12 -3.53 -5.03
C TYR A 29 7.36 -2.93 -5.72
N TRP A 30 8.45 -3.69 -5.71
CA TRP A 30 9.64 -3.41 -6.52
C TRP A 30 10.23 -4.71 -7.08
N ASP A 31 10.43 -4.73 -8.39
CA ASP A 31 11.11 -5.83 -9.07
C ASP A 31 12.51 -6.06 -8.47
N TYR A 32 12.91 -7.32 -8.31
CA TYR A 32 14.24 -7.68 -7.79
C TYR A 32 15.39 -7.21 -8.70
N ARG A 33 15.13 -7.01 -9.98
CA ARG A 33 16.14 -6.68 -10.98
C ARG A 33 16.59 -5.23 -10.87
N ALA A 34 17.80 -4.96 -11.36
CA ALA A 34 18.33 -3.61 -11.58
C ALA A 34 18.31 -2.65 -10.37
N GLY A 35 18.18 -3.20 -9.15
CA GLY A 35 18.18 -2.44 -7.90
C GLY A 35 16.97 -1.52 -7.73
N MET A 36 15.81 -1.86 -8.30
CA MET A 36 14.61 -1.00 -8.31
C MET A 36 14.16 -0.58 -6.91
N PHE A 37 14.24 -1.46 -5.93
CA PHE A 37 13.97 -1.14 -4.52
C PHE A 37 14.85 0.01 -4.01
N HIS A 38 16.17 -0.03 -4.25
CA HIS A 38 17.10 1.00 -3.78
C HIS A 38 16.89 2.34 -4.50
N LYS A 39 16.62 2.28 -5.80
CA LYS A 39 16.30 3.44 -6.65
C LYS A 39 14.91 4.03 -6.38
N ASP A 40 14.09 3.33 -5.62
CA ASP A 40 12.71 3.71 -5.31
C ASP A 40 11.82 3.82 -6.56
N LEU A 41 12.00 2.87 -7.48
CA LEU A 41 11.22 2.78 -8.72
C LEU A 41 10.30 1.57 -8.64
N GLY A 42 9.05 1.78 -8.25
CA GLY A 42 8.13 0.70 -7.93
C GLY A 42 6.75 0.86 -8.56
N MET A 43 5.83 0.03 -8.07
CA MET A 43 4.40 0.14 -8.35
C MET A 43 3.62 0.06 -7.04
N ARG A 44 2.44 0.68 -7.01
CA ARG A 44 1.45 0.45 -5.95
C ARG A 44 0.40 -0.51 -6.49
N ILE A 45 0.48 -1.76 -6.08
CA ILE A 45 -0.41 -2.84 -6.55
C ILE A 45 -1.03 -3.63 -5.41
N ASP A 46 -0.66 -3.32 -4.17
CA ASP A 46 -1.30 -3.83 -2.97
C ASP A 46 -2.24 -2.72 -2.46
N LEU A 47 -3.53 -3.01 -2.41
CA LEU A 47 -4.57 -2.03 -2.10
C LEU A 47 -5.33 -2.45 -0.85
N VAL A 48 -5.74 -1.46 -0.05
CA VAL A 48 -6.70 -1.64 1.03
C VAL A 48 -7.95 -0.85 0.66
N LEU A 49 -9.03 -1.58 0.36
CA LEU A 49 -10.34 -1.00 0.08
C LEU A 49 -11.22 -1.18 1.31
N ILE A 50 -11.84 -0.09 1.78
CA ILE A 50 -12.54 -0.09 3.07
C ILE A 50 -13.86 0.66 3.01
N SER A 51 -14.83 0.25 3.84
CA SER A 51 -16.09 0.96 3.98
C SER A 51 -15.87 2.36 4.56
N PRO A 52 -16.61 3.40 4.10
CA PRO A 52 -16.44 4.77 4.59
C PRO A 52 -16.68 4.96 6.09
N SER A 53 -17.39 4.04 6.73
CA SER A 53 -17.72 4.08 8.15
C SER A 53 -16.59 3.60 9.07
N VAL A 54 -15.48 3.10 8.52
CA VAL A 54 -14.37 2.60 9.36
C VAL A 54 -13.46 3.76 9.75
N PRO A 55 -13.25 4.03 11.05
CA PRO A 55 -12.39 5.10 11.53
C PRO A 55 -10.90 4.74 11.36
N ILE A 56 -10.28 5.31 10.33
CA ILE A 56 -8.83 5.15 10.07
C ILE A 56 -8.07 6.23 10.84
N VAL A 57 -7.05 5.79 11.59
CA VAL A 57 -6.14 6.67 12.34
C VAL A 57 -4.87 6.96 11.54
N ASP A 58 -4.27 5.96 10.92
CA ASP A 58 -3.11 6.11 10.04
C ASP A 58 -3.10 5.03 8.96
N ALA A 59 -2.35 5.28 7.89
CA ALA A 59 -2.03 4.30 6.88
C ALA A 59 -0.65 4.58 6.29
N TYR A 60 0.18 3.54 6.16
CA TYR A 60 1.54 3.68 5.64
C TYR A 60 2.01 2.40 4.95
N VAL A 61 2.99 2.55 4.05
CA VAL A 61 3.73 1.40 3.52
C VAL A 61 4.94 1.13 4.40
N ASP A 62 5.01 -0.06 4.99
CA ASP A 62 6.19 -0.49 5.77
C ASP A 62 7.30 -0.97 4.82
N ARG A 63 7.95 0.00 4.21
CA ARG A 63 9.09 -0.21 3.30
C ARG A 63 10.30 -0.81 4.02
N GLU A 64 10.39 -0.69 5.33
CA GLU A 64 11.52 -1.19 6.12
C GLU A 64 11.40 -2.69 6.35
N ALA A 65 10.19 -3.23 6.52
CA ALA A 65 9.93 -4.67 6.60
C ALA A 65 10.40 -5.46 5.35
N ARG A 66 10.51 -4.78 4.20
CA ARG A 66 11.05 -5.32 2.94
C ARG A 66 12.59 -5.39 2.91
N LYS A 67 13.31 -4.80 3.88
CA LYS A 67 14.79 -4.85 3.91
C LYS A 67 15.28 -6.19 4.45
N GLY A 68 16.49 -6.60 4.03
CA GLY A 68 17.17 -7.79 4.55
C GLY A 68 17.41 -8.87 3.49
N LYS A 69 17.65 -10.10 3.94
CA LYS A 69 18.04 -11.23 3.08
C LYS A 69 16.81 -12.05 2.69
N GLY A 70 16.65 -12.29 1.39
CA GLY A 70 15.50 -13.01 0.82
C GLY A 70 14.13 -12.37 1.10
N PRO A 71 13.94 -11.04 1.04
CA PRO A 71 12.63 -10.46 1.32
C PRO A 71 11.66 -10.70 0.15
N SER A 72 10.35 -10.80 0.42
CA SER A 72 9.26 -10.78 -0.58
C SER A 72 9.31 -9.52 -1.44
N ASP A 73 8.97 -9.53 -2.73
CA ASP A 73 8.99 -8.36 -3.63
C ASP A 73 8.07 -7.20 -3.25
N HIS A 74 7.17 -7.48 -2.32
CA HIS A 74 6.21 -6.55 -1.77
C HIS A 74 6.59 -6.06 -0.37
N ALA A 75 6.21 -4.82 -0.06
CA ALA A 75 6.19 -4.26 1.28
C ALA A 75 4.74 -4.26 1.82
N PRO A 76 4.53 -4.51 3.12
CA PRO A 76 3.21 -4.42 3.73
C PRO A 76 2.59 -3.03 3.58
N VAL A 77 1.29 -2.98 3.33
CA VAL A 77 0.45 -1.80 3.59
C VAL A 77 -0.18 -2.00 4.96
N VAL A 78 0.04 -1.05 5.86
CA VAL A 78 -0.51 -1.07 7.21
C VAL A 78 -1.58 0.00 7.30
N VAL A 79 -2.72 -0.35 7.90
CA VAL A 79 -3.84 0.56 8.17
C VAL A 79 -4.22 0.38 9.63
N ASP A 80 -4.09 1.46 10.39
CA ASP A 80 -4.44 1.51 11.79
C ASP A 80 -5.86 2.05 11.93
N ILE A 81 -6.70 1.32 12.65
CA ILE A 81 -8.10 1.68 12.92
C ILE A 81 -8.32 1.75 14.42
N ASP A 82 -9.15 2.69 14.86
CA ASP A 82 -9.54 2.83 16.26
C ASP A 82 -11.06 2.86 16.34
N LEU A 83 -11.63 1.77 16.85
CA LEU A 83 -13.08 1.55 16.88
C LEU A 83 -13.80 2.37 17.95
N ASP A 84 -13.05 3.03 18.83
CA ASP A 84 -13.59 3.88 19.89
C ASP A 84 -13.70 5.36 19.48
N LEU A 85 -13.28 5.71 18.25
CA LEU A 85 -13.41 7.05 17.65
C LEU A 85 -14.76 7.32 16.98
#